data_AF-A0A2I0NWB6-F1
#
_entry.id   AF-A0A2I0NWB6-F1
#
_cell.length_a   1.000
_cell.length_b   1.000
_cell.length_c   1.000
_cell.angle_alpha   90.00
_cell.angle_beta   90.00
_cell.angle_gamma   90.00
#
_symmetry.space_group_name_H-M   'P 1'
#
loop_
_entity.id
_entity.type
_entity.pdbx_description
1 polymer ?
#
loop_
_entity_poly.entity_id
_entity_poly.type
_entity_poly.pdbx_seq_one_letter_code
_entity_poly.pdbx_strand_id
1 'polypeptide(L)'
;KVPERPGAVHPDAQPLDAIILKCLEKNPKQRYQSVVELQKDLATYLKANYSDSLKESIRINDLHRSAYYCGDLVLICMKAGDLTAAYKYAVDLARYPAGDVRAQATELAEQIKLRIEMGAHELPDELVQKAEVVVHQVRVR
;
A
#
# COMPACT_ATOMS: atom_id res chain seq x y z
N LYS A 1 -21.80 -16.67 21.45
CA LYS A 1 -20.63 -17.52 21.10
C LYS A 1 -19.50 -16.62 20.63
N VAL A 2 -18.30 -16.78 21.19
CA VAL A 2 -17.09 -16.07 20.74
C VAL A 2 -16.70 -16.65 19.37
N PRO A 3 -16.43 -15.83 18.35
CA PRO A 3 -15.97 -16.33 17.06
C PRO A 3 -14.62 -17.04 17.22
N GLU A 4 -14.46 -18.14 16.51
CA GLU A 4 -13.18 -18.84 16.41
C GLU A 4 -12.17 -17.95 15.67
N ARG A 5 -10.88 -18.09 16.00
CA ARG A 5 -9.83 -17.31 15.33
C ARG A 5 -9.70 -17.77 13.87
N PRO A 6 -9.64 -16.85 12.89
CA PRO A 6 -9.43 -17.21 11.50
C PRO A 6 -8.22 -18.11 11.27
N GLY A 7 -7.09 -17.81 11.92
CA GLY A 7 -5.86 -18.60 11.89
C GLY A 7 -6.01 -20.03 12.42
N ALA A 8 -7.00 -20.30 13.28
CA ALA A 8 -7.30 -21.65 13.76
C ALA A 8 -8.06 -22.49 12.70
N VAL A 9 -8.78 -21.83 11.80
CA VAL A 9 -9.50 -22.48 10.68
C VAL A 9 -8.61 -22.56 9.45
N HIS A 10 -7.85 -21.50 9.17
CA HIS A 10 -6.93 -21.40 8.04
C HIS A 10 -5.62 -20.69 8.48
N PRO A 11 -4.49 -21.41 8.58
CA PRO A 11 -3.24 -20.85 9.11
C PRO A 11 -2.77 -19.55 8.43
N ASP A 12 -2.92 -19.46 7.11
CA ASP A 12 -2.50 -18.26 6.37
C ASP A 12 -3.31 -17.00 6.69
N ALA A 13 -4.48 -17.16 7.36
CA ALA A 13 -5.29 -16.04 7.81
C ALA A 13 -4.83 -15.48 9.17
N GLN A 14 -3.90 -16.16 9.87
CA GLN A 14 -3.43 -15.74 11.19
C GLN A 14 -2.96 -14.27 11.25
N PRO A 15 -2.23 -13.72 10.25
CA PRO A 15 -1.84 -12.31 10.27
C PRO A 15 -3.02 -11.32 10.29
N LEU A 16 -4.21 -11.76 9.87
CA LEU A 16 -5.45 -10.97 9.83
C LEU A 16 -6.34 -11.19 11.06
N ASP A 17 -5.97 -12.08 11.99
CA ASP A 17 -6.79 -12.45 13.15
C ASP A 17 -7.29 -11.22 13.91
N ALA A 18 -6.40 -10.28 14.23
CA ALA A 18 -6.77 -9.09 14.99
C ALA A 18 -7.81 -8.23 14.26
N ILE A 19 -7.63 -8.04 12.95
CA ILE A 19 -8.52 -7.23 12.11
C ILE A 19 -9.89 -7.91 12.00
N ILE A 20 -9.91 -9.20 11.67
CA ILE A 20 -11.16 -9.97 11.49
C ILE A 20 -11.91 -10.10 12.80
N LEU A 21 -11.23 -10.39 13.92
CA LEU A 21 -11.88 -10.49 15.22
C LEU A 21 -12.47 -9.15 15.66
N LYS A 22 -11.79 -8.03 15.40
CA LYS A 22 -12.33 -6.68 15.67
C LYS A 22 -13.57 -6.38 14.83
N CYS A 23 -13.65 -6.86 13.58
CA CYS A 23 -14.87 -6.80 12.78
C CYS A 23 -16.01 -7.66 13.34
N LEU A 24 -15.68 -8.85 13.87
CA LEU A 24 -16.66 -9.82 14.41
C LEU A 24 -17.06 -9.60 15.87
N GLU A 25 -16.41 -8.63 16.55
CA GLU A 25 -16.64 -8.29 17.96
C GLU A 25 -18.13 -8.11 18.23
N LYS A 26 -18.64 -8.66 19.33
CA LYS A 26 -20.07 -8.59 19.64
C LYS A 26 -20.47 -7.23 20.18
N ASN A 27 -19.58 -6.55 20.90
CA ASN A 27 -19.81 -5.20 21.39
C ASN A 27 -19.54 -4.16 20.29
N PRO A 28 -20.55 -3.42 19.78
CA PRO A 28 -20.34 -2.43 18.72
C PRO A 28 -19.36 -1.31 19.10
N LYS A 29 -19.24 -0.98 20.38
CA LYS A 29 -18.30 0.03 20.88
C LYS A 29 -16.83 -0.39 20.80
N GLN A 30 -16.57 -1.68 20.63
CA GLN A 30 -15.22 -2.25 20.51
C GLN A 30 -14.86 -2.62 19.06
N ARG A 31 -15.82 -2.53 18.12
CA ARG A 31 -15.55 -2.64 16.69
C ARG A 31 -14.81 -1.41 16.16
N TYR A 32 -14.39 -1.48 14.90
CA TYR A 32 -14.04 -0.28 14.14
C TYR A 32 -15.18 0.73 14.17
N GLN A 33 -14.87 1.96 14.57
CA GLN A 33 -15.85 3.06 14.66
C GLN A 33 -16.03 3.77 13.32
N SER A 34 -15.14 3.53 12.36
CA SER A 34 -15.22 4.06 11.00
C SER A 34 -14.55 3.14 10.00
N VAL A 35 -14.90 3.30 8.72
CA VAL A 35 -14.22 2.62 7.60
C VAL A 35 -12.74 3.04 7.55
N VAL A 36 -12.42 4.30 7.87
CA VAL A 36 -11.05 4.81 7.89
C VAL A 36 -10.18 4.07 8.89
N GLU A 37 -10.71 3.71 10.06
CA GLU A 37 -9.98 2.93 11.07
C GLU A 37 -9.66 1.52 10.57
N LEU A 38 -10.60 0.86 9.90
CA LEU A 38 -10.38 -0.44 9.27
C LEU A 38 -9.36 -0.34 8.12
N GLN A 39 -9.48 0.69 7.27
CA GLN A 39 -8.55 0.93 6.17
C GLN A 39 -7.10 1.12 6.66
N LYS A 40 -6.90 1.80 7.80
CA LYS A 40 -5.57 1.96 8.40
C LYS A 40 -4.95 0.62 8.80
N ASP A 41 -5.69 -0.21 9.53
CA ASP A 41 -5.19 -1.53 9.96
C ASP A 41 -4.91 -2.44 8.75
N LEU A 42 -5.79 -2.44 7.74
CA LEU A 42 -5.56 -3.17 6.48
C LEU A 42 -4.34 -2.65 5.73
N ALA A 43 -4.16 -1.33 5.65
CA ALA A 43 -2.99 -0.74 5.00
C ALA A 43 -1.69 -1.09 5.72
N THR A 44 -1.68 -1.11 7.06
CA THR A 44 -0.52 -1.57 7.85
C THR A 44 -0.18 -3.02 7.53
N TYR A 45 -1.18 -3.91 7.52
CA TYR A 45 -0.98 -5.31 7.16
C TYR A 45 -0.43 -5.47 5.73
N LEU A 46 -1.08 -4.84 4.74
CA LEU A 46 -0.69 -4.93 3.34
C LEU A 46 0.72 -4.35 3.13
N LYS A 47 1.04 -3.21 3.74
CA LYS A 47 2.37 -2.59 3.65
C LYS A 47 3.47 -3.53 4.15
N ALA A 48 3.25 -4.21 5.28
CA ALA A 48 4.23 -5.18 5.80
C ALA A 48 4.42 -6.35 4.83
N ASN A 49 3.32 -6.99 4.41
CA ASN A 49 3.36 -8.15 3.53
C ASN A 49 3.99 -7.86 2.16
N TYR A 50 3.64 -6.72 1.55
CA TYR A 50 4.19 -6.31 0.25
C TYR A 50 5.63 -5.82 0.37
N SER A 51 6.02 -5.21 1.50
CA SER A 51 7.42 -4.82 1.74
C SER A 51 8.33 -6.03 1.84
N ASP A 52 7.88 -7.11 2.48
CA ASP A 52 8.67 -8.35 2.56
C ASP A 52 8.74 -9.05 1.21
N SER A 53 7.63 -9.04 0.45
CA SER A 53 7.60 -9.55 -0.92
C SER A 53 8.53 -8.76 -1.86
N LEU A 54 8.62 -7.43 -1.70
CA LEU A 54 9.56 -6.58 -2.43
C LEU A 54 11.01 -6.88 -2.07
N LYS A 55 11.34 -7.06 -0.78
CA LYS A 55 12.71 -7.42 -0.37
C LYS A 55 13.13 -8.75 -0.99
N GLU A 56 12.25 -9.74 -0.98
CA GLU A 56 12.54 -11.04 -1.55
C GLU A 56 12.68 -10.95 -3.08
N SER A 57 11.81 -10.21 -3.79
CA SER A 57 11.93 -10.04 -5.24
C SER A 57 13.24 -9.34 -5.63
N ILE A 58 13.69 -8.35 -4.85
CA ILE A 58 14.99 -7.69 -5.03
C ILE A 58 16.12 -8.70 -4.83
N ARG A 59 16.05 -9.52 -3.77
CA ARG A 59 17.07 -10.53 -3.45
C ARG A 59 17.25 -11.56 -4.58
N ILE A 60 16.16 -12.00 -5.20
CA ILE A 60 16.19 -12.94 -6.33
C ILE A 60 16.36 -12.25 -7.69
N ASN A 61 16.56 -10.93 -7.70
CA ASN A 61 16.70 -10.09 -8.91
C ASN A 61 15.52 -10.18 -9.89
N ASP A 62 14.30 -10.40 -9.38
CA ASP A 62 13.08 -10.35 -10.17
C ASP A 62 12.59 -8.90 -10.26
N LEU A 63 13.04 -8.20 -11.30
CA LEU A 63 12.74 -6.78 -11.52
C LEU A 63 11.26 -6.53 -11.77
N HIS A 64 10.57 -7.45 -12.44
CA HIS A 64 9.14 -7.31 -12.73
C HIS A 64 8.32 -7.42 -11.43
N ARG A 65 8.58 -8.44 -10.59
CA ARG A 65 7.95 -8.54 -9.27
C ARG A 65 8.32 -7.37 -8.36
N SER A 66 9.55 -6.89 -8.44
CA SER A 66 9.97 -5.72 -7.65
C SER A 66 9.19 -4.47 -8.05
N ALA A 67 9.02 -4.23 -9.34
CA ALA A 67 8.21 -3.12 -9.84
C ALA A 67 6.73 -3.27 -9.45
N TYR A 68 6.19 -4.49 -9.52
CA TYR A 68 4.83 -4.82 -9.09
C TYR A 68 4.59 -4.46 -7.62
N TYR A 69 5.40 -5.00 -6.69
CA TYR A 69 5.23 -4.77 -5.26
C TYR A 69 5.52 -3.32 -4.88
N CYS A 70 6.50 -2.69 -5.52
CA CYS A 70 6.80 -1.28 -5.33
C CYS A 70 5.60 -0.40 -5.73
N GLY A 71 4.95 -0.69 -6.87
CA GLY A 71 3.75 0.03 -7.31
C GLY A 71 2.57 -0.12 -6.36
N ASP A 72 2.31 -1.33 -5.85
CA ASP A 72 1.28 -1.52 -4.81
C ASP A 72 1.59 -0.74 -3.54
N LEU A 73 2.85 -0.72 -3.10
CA LEU A 73 3.26 0.03 -1.91
C LEU A 73 3.08 1.54 -2.07
N VAL A 74 3.26 2.10 -3.27
CA VAL A 74 2.90 3.50 -3.57
C VAL A 74 1.42 3.72 -3.30
N LEU A 75 0.54 2.92 -3.89
CA LEU A 75 -0.92 3.10 -3.77
C LEU A 75 -1.40 2.89 -2.33
N ILE A 76 -0.91 1.86 -1.64
CA ILE A 76 -1.24 1.58 -0.24
C ILE A 76 -0.87 2.78 0.63
N CYS A 77 0.34 3.33 0.48
CA CYS A 77 0.79 4.45 1.30
C CYS A 77 0.03 5.75 0.98
N MET A 78 -0.26 6.02 -0.29
CA MET A 78 -1.08 7.18 -0.70
C MET A 78 -2.48 7.11 -0.08
N LYS A 79 -3.15 5.96 -0.20
CA LYS A 79 -4.52 5.76 0.33
C LYS A 79 -4.57 5.71 1.86
N ALA A 80 -3.46 5.36 2.50
CA ALA A 80 -3.33 5.40 3.96
C ALA A 80 -2.96 6.79 4.52
N GLY A 81 -2.65 7.75 3.67
CA GLY A 81 -2.17 9.08 4.07
C GLY A 81 -0.69 9.10 4.52
N ASP A 82 0.06 8.01 4.33
CA ASP A 82 1.50 7.95 4.63
C ASP A 82 2.30 8.52 3.45
N LEU A 83 2.26 9.86 3.30
CA LEU A 83 2.87 10.55 2.16
C LEU A 83 4.39 10.34 2.10
N THR A 84 5.04 10.25 3.26
CA THR A 84 6.48 10.01 3.34
C THR A 84 6.85 8.65 2.77
N ALA A 85 6.11 7.59 3.11
CA ALA A 85 6.35 6.28 2.54
C ALA A 85 5.96 6.23 1.05
N ALA A 86 4.85 6.87 0.67
CA ALA A 86 4.41 6.96 -0.72
C ALA A 86 5.50 7.60 -1.60
N TYR A 87 6.11 8.69 -1.15
CA TYR A 87 7.24 9.33 -1.84
C TYR A 87 8.43 8.38 -2.00
N LYS A 88 8.84 7.70 -0.92
CA LYS A 88 9.98 6.75 -0.96
C LYS A 88 9.75 5.66 -2.00
N TYR A 89 8.58 5.03 -1.97
CA TYR A 89 8.26 3.98 -2.94
C TYR A 89 8.09 4.53 -4.36
N ALA A 90 7.60 5.76 -4.55
CA ALA A 90 7.51 6.35 -5.89
C ALA A 90 8.90 6.61 -6.50
N VAL A 91 9.86 7.05 -5.69
CA VAL A 91 11.27 7.19 -6.09
C VAL A 91 11.88 5.84 -6.45
N ASP A 92 11.62 4.81 -5.64
CA ASP A 92 12.11 3.46 -5.93
C ASP A 92 11.44 2.88 -7.20
N LEU A 93 10.14 3.14 -7.40
CA LEU A 93 9.38 2.69 -8.56
C LEU A 93 10.00 3.22 -9.85
N ALA A 94 10.46 4.47 -9.89
CA ALA A 94 11.11 5.07 -11.05
C ALA A 94 12.44 4.40 -11.46
N ARG A 95 12.98 3.49 -10.64
CA ARG A 95 14.20 2.75 -10.97
C ARG A 95 13.96 1.55 -11.88
N TYR A 96 12.76 0.97 -11.87
CA TYR A 96 12.44 -0.26 -12.62
C TYR A 96 12.06 -0.03 -14.09
N PRO A 97 11.11 0.87 -14.43
CA PRO A 97 10.66 1.05 -15.81
C PRO A 97 11.66 1.90 -16.61
N ALA A 98 11.55 1.79 -17.94
CA ALA A 98 12.27 2.63 -18.90
C ALA A 98 11.29 3.45 -19.77
N GLY A 99 11.80 4.54 -20.35
CA GLY A 99 11.01 5.45 -21.21
C GLY A 99 9.95 6.22 -20.43
N ASP A 100 8.78 6.40 -21.05
CA ASP A 100 7.73 7.29 -20.55
C ASP A 100 7.23 6.92 -19.15
N VAL A 101 7.13 5.63 -18.83
CA VAL A 101 6.67 5.17 -17.50
C VAL A 101 7.65 5.59 -16.40
N ARG A 102 8.96 5.66 -16.69
CA ARG A 102 9.95 6.22 -15.75
C ARG A 102 9.71 7.70 -15.52
N ALA A 103 9.50 8.47 -16.59
CA ALA A 103 9.24 9.90 -16.48
C ALA A 103 7.98 10.17 -15.65
N GLN A 104 6.91 9.40 -15.88
CA GLN A 104 5.67 9.52 -15.11
C GLN A 104 5.84 9.13 -13.64
N ALA A 105 6.62 8.08 -13.33
CA ALA A 105 6.92 7.69 -11.95
C ALA A 105 7.76 8.75 -11.22
N THR A 106 8.75 9.34 -11.89
CA THR A 106 9.55 10.45 -11.35
C THR A 106 8.67 11.67 -11.09
N GLU A 107 7.82 12.05 -12.04
CA GLU A 107 6.91 13.18 -11.89
C GLU A 107 5.91 12.94 -10.75
N LEU A 108 5.39 11.71 -10.60
CA LEU A 108 4.56 11.33 -9.46
C LEU A 108 5.30 11.54 -8.14
N ALA A 109 6.56 11.10 -8.04
CA ALA A 109 7.37 11.30 -6.83
C ALA A 109 7.57 12.78 -6.50
N GLU A 110 7.86 13.62 -7.49
CA GLU A 110 7.99 15.08 -7.32
C GLU A 110 6.70 15.73 -6.83
N GLN A 111 5.56 15.34 -7.40
CA GLN A 111 4.24 15.86 -7.01
C GLN A 111 3.85 15.45 -5.58
N ILE A 112 4.26 14.26 -5.12
CA ILE A 112 4.09 13.84 -3.72
C ILE A 112 5.03 14.65 -2.82
N LYS A 113 6.30 14.80 -3.20
CA LYS A 113 7.30 15.56 -2.44
C LYS A 113 6.87 17.00 -2.19
N LEU A 114 6.41 17.70 -3.22
CA LEU A 114 5.93 19.08 -3.12
C LEU A 114 4.81 19.20 -2.07
N ARG A 115 3.90 18.23 -2.02
CA ARG A 115 2.79 18.21 -1.05
C ARG A 115 3.26 17.98 0.38
N ILE A 116 4.25 17.10 0.57
CA ILE A 116 4.89 16.92 1.87
C ILE A 116 5.52 18.23 2.33
N GLU A 117 6.25 18.92 1.45
CA GLU A 117 6.91 20.20 1.76
C GLU A 117 5.90 21.31 2.09
N MET A 118 4.73 21.29 1.44
CA MET A 118 3.62 22.20 1.75
C MET A 118 2.83 21.84 3.02
N GLY A 119 3.15 20.72 3.69
CA GLY A 119 2.42 20.27 4.87
C GLY A 119 1.00 19.77 4.56
N ALA A 120 0.76 19.31 3.33
CA ALA A 120 -0.52 18.71 2.96
C ALA A 120 -0.72 17.39 3.74
N HIS A 121 -1.91 17.20 4.27
CA HIS A 121 -2.27 16.00 5.04
C HIS A 121 -2.87 14.91 4.14
N GLU A 122 -3.39 15.28 2.97
CA GLU A 122 -4.08 14.40 2.03
C GLU A 122 -3.66 14.72 0.58
N LEU A 123 -3.79 13.73 -0.29
CA LEU A 123 -3.54 13.87 -1.72
C LEU A 123 -4.87 14.07 -2.45
N PRO A 124 -4.92 14.94 -3.48
CA PRO A 124 -6.12 15.05 -4.30
C PRO A 124 -6.35 13.76 -5.09
N ASP A 125 -7.62 13.44 -5.33
CA ASP A 125 -8.04 12.23 -6.04
C ASP A 125 -7.36 12.08 -7.41
N GLU A 126 -7.18 13.19 -8.12
CA GLU A 126 -6.48 13.24 -9.41
C GLU A 126 -5.05 12.68 -9.33
N LEU A 127 -4.34 12.93 -8.23
CA LEU A 127 -3.00 12.40 -8.03
C LEU A 127 -3.01 10.90 -7.75
N VAL A 128 -4.00 10.43 -6.98
CA VAL A 128 -4.19 9.00 -6.71
C VAL A 128 -4.52 8.26 -8.01
N GLN A 129 -5.41 8.80 -8.83
CA GLN A 129 -5.74 8.25 -10.16
C GLN A 129 -4.52 8.21 -11.07
N LYS A 130 -3.70 9.28 -11.08
CA LYS A 130 -2.44 9.28 -11.82
C LYS A 130 -1.51 8.14 -11.37
N ALA A 131 -1.38 7.93 -10.06
CA ALA A 131 -0.60 6.82 -9.53
C ALA A 131 -1.16 5.45 -9.96
N GLU A 132 -2.48 5.27 -9.98
CA GLU A 132 -3.11 4.04 -10.45
C GLU A 132 -2.78 3.74 -11.92
N VAL A 133 -2.78 4.75 -12.78
CA VAL A 133 -2.37 4.62 -14.19
C VAL A 133 -0.90 4.19 -14.30
N VAL A 134 0.00 4.87 -13.59
CA VAL A 134 1.45 4.54 -13.62
C VAL A 134 1.69 3.11 -13.13
N VAL A 135 1.07 2.73 -12.01
CA VAL A 135 1.21 1.39 -11.44
C VAL A 135 0.64 0.33 -12.39
N HIS A 136 -0.49 0.60 -13.03
CA HIS A 136 -1.04 -0.32 -14.03
C HIS A 136 -0.09 -0.52 -15.21
N GLN A 137 0.49 0.56 -15.75
CA GLN A 137 1.47 0.48 -16.85
C GLN A 137 2.73 -0.29 -16.47
N VAL A 138 3.14 -0.25 -15.20
CA VAL A 138 4.25 -1.05 -14.68
C VAL A 138 3.91 -2.55 -14.65
N ARG A 139 2.65 -2.91 -14.36
CA ARG A 139 2.21 -4.31 -14.25
C ARG A 139 1.97 -5.04 -15.58
N VAL A 140 1.63 -4.29 -16.62
CA VAL A 140 1.23 -4.85 -17.92
C VAL A 140 2.43 -5.01 -18.88
N ARG A 141 3.63 -4.59 -18.45
CA ARG A 141 4.88 -4.75 -19.21
C ARG A 141 5.53 -6.09 -18.98
#